data_AF-A0A1J7CUZ9-F1
#
_entry.id   AF-A0A1J7CUZ9-F1
#
_cell.length_a   1.000
_cell.length_b   1.000
_cell.length_c   1.000
_cell.angle_alpha   90.00
_cell.angle_beta   90.00
_cell.angle_gamma   90.00
#
_symmetry.space_group_name_H-M   'P 1'
#
loop_
_entity.id
_entity.type
_entity.pdbx_description
1 polymer ?
#
loop_
_entity_poly.entity_id
_entity_poly.type
_entity_poly.pdbx_seq_one_letter_code
_entity_poly.pdbx_strand_id
1 'polypeptide(L)'
;MSTNKKIILRVYLILSFLFVLTGFLYYFKQISLRGYYSDVFLFWLWLFMSFVVIVVFWKKITAKLLLAALLLTLAFSIIPMMIPFYALLLSTTSLGLIKDKNLNEKYRAQIVGYGVMTSPWLEVIEKNGLIEKRIIKCTDSQLMDENPDIKIRTAKDILFNKETDSTITLTLFYGGPNKTFTFNKKTGDIAAQTPDLKNLVKKYDGTWFNESEKSFLTFYFEQGSDYAVVNTWTGSIDKKENIDAYKAFIKERKLILPAENSDHHAPYCEIDIENNLLVYKCNQGLNFSDNSLTTKKPIAITKYKRIAD
;
A
#
# COMPACT_ATOMS: atom_id res chain seq x y z
N MET A 1 23.32 39.60 -32.53
CA MET A 1 23.43 38.23 -31.97
C MET A 1 23.59 37.26 -33.13
N SER A 2 24.68 36.48 -33.18
CA SER A 2 24.95 35.55 -34.29
C SER A 2 23.86 34.47 -34.40
N THR A 3 23.68 33.92 -35.61
CA THR A 3 22.65 32.91 -35.93
C THR A 3 22.72 31.72 -34.97
N ASN A 4 23.92 31.21 -34.67
CA ASN A 4 24.12 30.10 -33.74
C ASN A 4 23.64 30.41 -32.32
N LYS A 5 23.87 31.64 -31.83
CA LYS A 5 23.39 32.05 -30.50
C LYS A 5 21.86 32.13 -30.46
N LYS A 6 21.21 32.56 -31.55
CA LYS A 6 19.73 32.57 -31.65
C LYS A 6 19.16 31.16 -31.63
N ILE A 7 19.80 30.20 -32.30
CA ILE A 7 19.39 28.80 -32.31
C ILE A 7 19.50 28.20 -30.91
N ILE A 8 20.64 28.36 -30.24
CA ILE A 8 20.85 27.88 -28.85
C ILE A 8 19.76 28.41 -27.91
N LEU A 9 19.45 29.71 -28.00
CA LEU A 9 18.40 30.31 -27.18
C LEU A 9 17.01 29.74 -27.49
N ARG A 10 16.66 29.53 -28.76
CA ARG A 10 15.37 28.93 -29.15
C ARG A 10 15.24 27.51 -28.61
N VAL A 11 16.27 26.68 -28.77
CA VAL A 11 16.29 25.31 -28.23
C VAL A 11 16.11 25.31 -26.72
N TYR A 12 16.83 26.18 -26.01
CA TYR A 12 16.70 26.33 -24.57
C TYR A 12 15.30 26.75 -24.13
N LEU A 13 14.66 27.69 -24.84
CA LEU A 13 13.29 28.13 -24.54
C LEU A 13 12.27 27.00 -24.74
N ILE A 14 12.39 26.25 -25.83
CA ILE A 14 11.52 25.09 -26.10
C ILE A 14 11.69 24.04 -25.00
N LEU A 15 12.94 23.72 -24.65
CA LEU A 15 13.26 22.74 -23.61
C LEU A 15 12.75 23.19 -22.23
N SER A 16 12.91 24.47 -21.89
CA SER A 16 12.40 25.04 -20.64
C SER A 16 10.88 25.02 -20.58
N PHE A 17 10.21 25.36 -21.70
CA PHE A 17 8.75 25.27 -21.79
C PHE A 17 8.27 23.82 -21.60
N LEU A 18 8.93 22.86 -22.24
CA LEU A 18 8.59 21.45 -22.10
C LEU A 18 8.79 20.96 -20.66
N PHE A 19 9.91 21.32 -20.01
CA PHE A 19 10.17 20.98 -18.61
C PHE A 19 9.13 21.56 -17.64
N VAL A 20 8.75 22.83 -17.82
CA VAL A 20 7.70 23.45 -16.99
C VAL A 20 6.34 22.80 -17.27
N LEU A 21 6.03 22.49 -18.52
CA LEU A 21 4.77 21.87 -18.91
C LEU A 21 4.63 20.46 -18.32
N THR A 22 5.68 19.63 -18.38
CA THR A 22 5.64 18.28 -17.79
C THR A 22 5.50 18.34 -16.27
N GLY A 23 6.24 19.24 -15.60
CA GLY A 23 6.09 19.47 -14.16
C GLY A 23 4.67 19.92 -13.77
N PHE A 24 4.07 20.81 -14.55
CA PHE A 24 2.70 21.27 -14.34
C PHE A 24 1.68 20.15 -14.53
N LEU A 25 1.82 19.35 -15.60
CA LEU A 25 0.94 18.20 -15.87
C LEU A 25 1.07 17.11 -14.80
N TYR A 26 2.28 16.87 -14.29
CA TYR A 26 2.50 15.93 -13.21
C TYR A 26 1.80 16.39 -11.92
N TYR A 27 1.98 17.66 -11.53
CA TYR A 27 1.39 18.20 -10.31
C TYR A 27 -0.15 18.16 -10.33
N PHE A 28 -0.79 18.61 -11.42
CA PHE A 28 -2.25 18.74 -11.47
C PHE A 28 -2.98 17.48 -11.96
N LYS A 29 -2.38 16.73 -12.89
CA LYS A 29 -3.05 15.62 -13.57
C LYS A 29 -2.40 14.26 -13.33
N GLN A 30 -1.27 14.21 -12.62
CA GLN A 30 -0.49 12.99 -12.39
C GLN A 30 -0.04 12.34 -13.71
N ILE A 31 0.22 13.19 -14.70
CA ILE A 31 0.64 12.81 -16.04
C ILE A 31 2.15 13.02 -16.15
N SER A 32 2.86 12.01 -16.66
CA SER A 32 4.31 12.01 -16.85
C SER A 32 4.66 11.58 -18.28
N LEU A 33 5.92 11.77 -18.67
CA LEU A 33 6.41 11.16 -19.91
C LEU A 33 6.49 9.64 -19.73
N ARG A 34 6.46 8.90 -20.84
CA ARG A 34 6.51 7.44 -20.81
C ARG A 34 7.82 6.95 -20.19
N GLY A 35 7.71 6.12 -19.15
CA GLY A 35 8.83 5.51 -18.47
C GLY A 35 9.49 6.42 -17.45
N TYR A 36 10.03 5.81 -16.38
CA TYR A 36 10.64 6.52 -15.26
C TYR A 36 11.76 7.49 -15.69
N TYR A 37 12.61 7.05 -16.61
CA TYR A 37 13.81 7.81 -17.00
C TYR A 37 13.55 9.00 -17.93
N SER A 38 12.36 9.11 -18.53
CA SER A 38 12.09 10.17 -19.50
C SER A 38 12.08 11.55 -18.86
N ASP A 39 11.42 11.70 -17.71
CA ASP A 39 11.41 12.96 -16.96
C ASP A 39 12.78 13.26 -16.33
N VAL A 40 13.50 12.22 -15.89
CA VAL A 40 14.87 12.34 -15.39
C VAL A 40 15.80 12.88 -16.48
N PHE A 41 15.75 12.31 -17.68
CA PHE A 41 16.57 12.75 -18.81
C PHE A 41 16.25 14.19 -19.21
N LEU A 42 14.96 14.54 -19.24
CA LEU A 42 14.52 15.90 -19.53
C LEU A 42 15.08 16.92 -18.53
N PHE A 43 15.05 16.60 -17.23
CA PHE A 43 15.62 17.44 -16.19
C PHE A 43 17.12 17.69 -16.40
N TRP A 44 17.92 16.62 -16.58
CA TRP A 44 19.36 16.75 -16.75
C TRP A 44 19.74 17.45 -18.05
N LEU A 45 19.00 17.20 -19.13
CA LEU A 45 19.18 17.89 -20.40
C LEU A 45 18.91 19.39 -20.24
N TRP A 46 17.83 19.76 -19.55
CA TRP A 46 17.51 21.16 -19.25
C TRP A 46 18.57 21.82 -18.36
N LEU A 47 19.05 21.12 -17.33
CA LEU A 47 20.08 21.63 -16.43
C LEU A 47 21.41 21.86 -17.16
N PHE A 48 21.85 20.90 -17.98
CA PHE A 48 23.05 21.03 -18.80
C PHE A 48 22.93 22.21 -19.78
N MET A 49 21.80 22.31 -20.48
CA MET A 49 21.55 23.43 -21.40
C MET A 49 21.52 24.79 -20.69
N SER A 50 21.07 24.84 -19.43
CA SER A 50 21.12 26.05 -18.62
C SER A 50 22.57 26.54 -18.43
N PHE A 51 23.51 25.63 -18.12
CA PHE A 51 24.93 25.97 -18.03
C PHE A 51 25.51 26.44 -19.36
N VAL A 52 25.16 25.79 -20.48
CA VAL A 52 25.60 26.23 -21.82
C VAL A 52 25.13 27.65 -22.10
N VAL A 53 23.86 27.97 -21.80
CA VAL A 53 23.32 29.33 -21.96
C VAL A 53 24.06 30.33 -21.07
N ILE A 54 24.34 29.98 -19.81
CA ILE A 54 25.08 30.86 -18.90
C ILE A 54 26.48 31.20 -19.45
N VAL A 55 27.23 30.21 -19.93
CA VAL A 55 28.57 30.42 -20.49
C VAL A 55 28.51 31.26 -21.78
N VAL A 56 27.63 30.91 -22.72
CA VAL A 56 27.53 31.59 -24.02
C VAL A 56 27.06 33.06 -23.87
N PHE A 57 26.24 33.35 -22.85
CA PHE A 57 25.66 34.66 -22.60
C PHE A 57 26.22 35.34 -21.33
N TRP A 58 27.39 34.96 -20.83
CA TRP A 58 27.97 35.46 -19.56
C TRP A 58 28.04 36.99 -19.42
N LYS A 59 28.17 37.70 -20.54
CA LYS A 59 28.20 39.17 -20.56
C LYS A 59 26.82 39.81 -20.30
N LYS A 60 25.73 39.04 -20.36
CA LYS A 60 24.35 39.52 -20.12
C LYS A 60 23.96 39.36 -18.66
N ILE A 61 23.27 40.37 -18.13
CA ILE A 61 22.78 40.39 -16.75
C ILE A 61 21.80 39.23 -16.52
N THR A 62 20.93 38.93 -17.48
CA THR A 62 19.95 37.82 -17.38
C THR A 62 20.61 36.45 -17.19
N ALA A 63 21.75 36.19 -17.83
CA ALA A 63 22.49 34.94 -17.65
C ALA A 63 23.09 34.83 -16.23
N LYS A 64 23.56 35.95 -15.67
CA LYS A 64 24.04 36.02 -14.29
C LYS A 64 22.91 35.85 -13.28
N LEU A 65 21.74 36.41 -13.56
CA LEU A 65 20.53 36.21 -12.75
C LEU A 65 20.09 34.75 -12.77
N LEU A 66 20.14 34.06 -13.92
CA LEU A 66 19.86 32.63 -14.02
C LEU A 66 20.82 31.81 -13.15
N LEU A 67 22.13 32.10 -13.23
CA LEU A 67 23.12 31.44 -12.37
C LEU A 67 22.85 31.70 -10.89
N ALA A 68 22.59 32.95 -10.52
CA ALA A 68 22.27 33.32 -9.15
C ALA A 68 21.01 32.59 -8.66
N ALA A 69 19.97 32.47 -9.50
CA ALA A 69 18.76 31.73 -9.19
C ALA A 69 19.06 30.24 -8.97
N LEU A 70 19.84 29.58 -9.85
CA LEU A 70 20.22 28.18 -9.68
C LEU A 70 20.99 27.93 -8.37
N LEU A 71 21.96 28.79 -8.06
CA LEU A 71 22.72 28.71 -6.80
C LEU A 71 21.83 28.94 -5.59
N LEU A 72 20.92 29.92 -5.66
CA LEU A 72 20.00 30.25 -4.58
C LEU A 72 19.00 29.10 -4.35
N THR A 73 18.44 28.51 -5.40
CA THR A 73 17.57 27.33 -5.30
C THR A 73 18.30 26.15 -4.69
N LEU A 74 19.56 25.91 -5.08
CA LEU A 74 20.39 24.87 -4.48
C LEU A 74 20.63 25.14 -2.99
N ALA A 75 21.01 26.37 -2.62
CA ALA A 75 21.21 26.75 -1.23
C ALA A 75 19.92 26.57 -0.40
N PHE A 76 18.78 27.05 -0.91
CA PHE A 76 17.48 26.87 -0.25
C PHE A 76 17.06 25.41 -0.15
N SER A 77 17.51 24.53 -1.05
CA SER A 77 17.24 23.10 -0.94
C SER A 77 18.06 22.42 0.17
N ILE A 78 19.18 23.01 0.58
CA ILE A 78 20.09 22.47 1.61
C ILE A 78 19.70 22.94 3.02
N ILE A 79 19.30 24.21 3.17
CA ILE A 79 18.96 24.81 4.48
C ILE A 79 17.97 23.98 5.33
N PRO A 80 16.84 23.48 4.78
CA PRO A 80 15.90 22.66 5.54
C PRO A 80 16.41 21.21 5.64
N MET A 81 17.53 21.03 6.37
CA MET A 81 18.16 19.74 6.68
C MET A 81 18.44 18.89 5.44
N MET A 82 18.69 19.51 4.28
CA MET A 82 18.85 18.87 2.97
C MET A 82 17.65 18.03 2.49
N ILE A 83 16.48 18.12 3.13
CA ILE A 83 15.32 17.28 2.79
C ILE A 83 14.87 17.55 1.34
N PRO A 84 14.66 18.81 0.90
CA PRO A 84 14.33 19.11 -0.49
C PRO A 84 15.47 18.79 -1.45
N PHE A 85 16.73 18.92 -1.01
CA PHE A 85 17.88 18.52 -1.80
C PHE A 85 17.84 17.02 -2.11
N TYR A 86 17.62 16.18 -1.11
CA TYR A 86 17.47 14.74 -1.32
C TYR A 86 16.22 14.39 -2.12
N ALA A 87 15.11 15.10 -1.93
CA ALA A 87 13.91 14.88 -2.74
C ALA A 87 14.18 15.17 -4.23
N LEU A 88 14.89 16.26 -4.51
CA LEU A 88 15.35 16.58 -5.87
C LEU A 88 16.29 15.49 -6.39
N LEU A 89 17.32 15.11 -5.61
CA LEU A 89 18.28 14.09 -6.02
C LEU A 89 17.61 12.74 -6.31
N LEU A 90 16.75 12.25 -5.41
CA LEU A 90 16.09 10.95 -5.54
C LEU A 90 15.08 10.93 -6.70
N SER A 91 14.37 12.04 -6.94
CA SER A 91 13.41 12.14 -8.05
C SER A 91 14.05 12.38 -9.42
N THR A 92 15.23 12.99 -9.46
CA THR A 92 15.97 13.28 -10.70
C THR A 92 17.06 12.26 -11.00
N THR A 93 17.16 11.17 -10.25
CA THR A 93 18.13 10.09 -10.49
C THR A 93 17.45 8.72 -10.39
N SER A 94 18.20 7.66 -10.68
CA SER A 94 17.72 6.28 -10.48
C SER A 94 17.65 5.87 -9.01
N LEU A 95 18.21 6.66 -8.08
CA LEU A 95 18.30 6.29 -6.66
C LEU A 95 16.94 6.21 -5.98
N GLY A 96 15.96 6.97 -6.45
CA GLY A 96 14.58 6.88 -5.95
C GLY A 96 13.80 5.68 -6.47
N LEU A 97 14.30 4.95 -7.49
CA LEU A 97 13.61 3.81 -8.08
C LEU A 97 14.10 2.50 -7.45
N ILE A 98 13.21 1.83 -6.72
CA ILE A 98 13.51 0.53 -6.08
C ILE A 98 13.14 -0.61 -7.02
N LYS A 99 11.98 -0.49 -7.68
CA LYS A 99 11.47 -1.51 -8.59
C LYS A 99 10.73 -0.85 -9.75
N ASP A 100 10.94 -1.34 -10.95
CA ASP A 100 10.08 -1.08 -12.11
C ASP A 100 9.67 -2.41 -12.71
N LYS A 101 8.39 -2.55 -13.01
CA LYS A 101 7.81 -3.77 -13.55
C LYS A 101 6.76 -3.44 -14.58
N ASN A 102 6.98 -3.97 -15.78
CA ASN A 102 5.95 -3.99 -16.80
C ASN A 102 4.90 -5.06 -16.43
N LEU A 103 3.66 -4.64 -16.20
CA LEU A 103 2.56 -5.53 -15.81
C LEU A 103 1.89 -6.15 -17.03
N ASN A 104 1.52 -5.32 -18.00
CA ASN A 104 0.92 -5.73 -19.28
C ASN A 104 1.04 -4.60 -20.31
N GLU A 105 0.37 -4.70 -21.46
CA GLU A 105 0.41 -3.67 -22.50
C GLU A 105 -0.11 -2.30 -22.05
N LYS A 106 -1.05 -2.28 -21.09
CA LYS A 106 -1.76 -1.08 -20.62
C LYS A 106 -1.18 -0.48 -19.34
N TYR A 107 -0.53 -1.27 -18.49
CA TYR A 107 -0.08 -0.87 -17.17
C TYR A 107 1.38 -1.21 -16.90
N ARG A 108 2.02 -0.38 -16.08
CA ARG A 108 3.26 -0.73 -15.37
C ARG A 108 3.11 -0.37 -13.90
N ALA A 109 3.90 -1.02 -13.07
CA ALA A 109 4.00 -0.69 -11.66
C ALA A 109 5.44 -0.38 -11.30
N GLN A 110 5.62 0.57 -10.39
CA GLN A 110 6.92 0.92 -9.85
C GLN A 110 6.85 1.13 -8.35
N ILE A 111 7.94 0.86 -7.66
CA ILE A 111 8.12 1.20 -6.24
C ILE A 111 9.18 2.28 -6.18
N VAL A 112 8.79 3.42 -5.61
CA VAL A 112 9.62 4.62 -5.58
C VAL A 112 9.69 5.20 -4.16
N GLY A 113 10.85 5.77 -3.82
CA GLY A 113 11.11 6.45 -2.56
C GLY A 113 11.83 7.76 -2.82
N TYR A 114 11.08 8.87 -2.92
CA TYR A 114 11.64 10.18 -3.20
C TYR A 114 11.98 11.01 -1.96
N GLY A 115 11.97 10.42 -0.75
CA GLY A 115 12.31 11.14 0.47
C GLY A 115 13.14 10.27 1.40
N VAL A 116 14.04 10.90 2.14
CA VAL A 116 14.91 10.22 3.12
C VAL A 116 14.13 9.80 4.37
N MET A 117 13.04 10.51 4.67
CA MET A 117 12.18 10.27 5.82
C MET A 117 10.84 9.62 5.46
N THR A 118 10.57 9.38 4.18
CA THR A 118 9.32 8.78 3.74
C THR A 118 9.56 7.35 3.31
N SER A 119 8.69 6.45 3.76
CA SER A 119 8.68 5.08 3.25
C SER A 119 8.42 5.09 1.75
N PRO A 120 9.04 4.17 0.99
CA PRO A 120 8.70 3.96 -0.41
C PRO A 120 7.22 3.61 -0.58
N TRP A 121 6.68 3.93 -1.74
CA TRP A 121 5.29 3.62 -2.08
C TRP A 121 5.19 2.96 -3.46
N LEU A 122 4.10 2.24 -3.66
CA LEU A 122 3.74 1.60 -4.90
C LEU A 122 2.99 2.59 -5.78
N GLU A 123 3.36 2.67 -7.05
CA GLU A 123 2.65 3.41 -8.07
C GLU A 123 2.23 2.48 -9.20
N VAL A 124 0.97 2.58 -9.62
CA VAL A 124 0.48 1.92 -10.82
C VAL A 124 0.17 2.99 -11.85
N ILE A 125 0.70 2.77 -13.05
CA ILE A 125 0.78 3.77 -14.10
C ILE A 125 0.16 3.19 -15.35
N GLU A 126 -0.83 3.91 -15.89
CA GLU A 126 -1.48 3.61 -17.16
C GLU A 126 -0.68 4.19 -18.32
N LYS A 127 -0.46 3.37 -19.35
CA LYS A 127 0.32 3.69 -20.54
C LYS A 127 -0.60 4.21 -21.63
N ASN A 128 -0.41 5.46 -22.01
CA ASN A 128 -1.15 6.12 -23.08
C ASN A 128 -0.17 6.66 -24.15
N GLY A 129 0.45 5.74 -24.88
CA GLY A 129 1.37 6.07 -25.97
C GLY A 129 2.69 6.66 -25.48
N LEU A 130 2.91 7.96 -25.72
CA LEU A 130 4.10 8.73 -25.28
C LEU A 130 3.95 9.30 -23.86
N ILE A 131 2.75 9.22 -23.30
CA ILE A 131 2.38 9.81 -22.02
C ILE A 131 1.91 8.69 -21.11
N GLU A 132 2.19 8.85 -19.83
CA GLU A 132 1.78 7.94 -18.78
C GLU A 132 0.97 8.69 -17.73
N LYS A 133 0.02 8.02 -17.08
CA LYS A 133 -0.77 8.59 -16.00
C LYS A 133 -0.71 7.69 -14.78
N ARG A 134 -0.30 8.23 -13.64
CA ARG A 134 -0.39 7.53 -12.36
C ARG A 134 -1.86 7.46 -11.94
N ILE A 135 -2.36 6.24 -11.78
CA ILE A 135 -3.75 5.96 -11.39
C ILE A 135 -3.85 5.50 -9.94
N ILE A 136 -2.79 4.91 -9.39
CA ILE A 136 -2.76 4.40 -8.01
C ILE A 136 -1.46 4.86 -7.36
N LYS A 137 -1.57 5.28 -6.10
CA LYS A 137 -0.45 5.51 -5.17
C LYS A 137 -0.80 4.83 -3.86
N CYS A 138 -0.01 3.84 -3.46
CA CYS A 138 -0.25 3.07 -2.24
C CYS A 138 0.97 3.10 -1.33
N THR A 139 0.81 3.56 -0.08
CA THR A 139 1.87 3.61 0.94
C THR A 139 1.82 2.39 1.87
N ASP A 140 2.92 2.12 2.59
CA ASP A 140 2.96 1.05 3.62
C ASP A 140 1.79 1.14 4.61
N SER A 141 1.42 2.37 5.02
CA SER A 141 0.30 2.60 5.94
C SER A 141 -1.06 2.14 5.39
N GLN A 142 -1.24 2.17 4.07
CA GLN A 142 -2.48 1.73 3.43
C GLN A 142 -2.50 0.21 3.23
N LEU A 143 -1.36 -0.47 3.29
CA LEU A 143 -1.26 -1.91 3.10
C LEU A 143 -1.58 -2.73 4.36
N MET A 144 -1.89 -2.07 5.48
CA MET A 144 -2.21 -2.62 6.81
C MET A 144 -1.89 -4.11 6.93
N ASP A 145 -0.66 -4.39 7.36
CA ASP A 145 -0.16 -5.73 7.64
C ASP A 145 0.39 -5.75 9.07
N GLU A 146 -0.06 -6.74 9.84
CA GLU A 146 0.43 -6.99 11.20
C GLU A 146 1.88 -7.47 11.20
N ASN A 147 2.36 -8.02 10.07
CA ASN A 147 3.74 -8.44 9.95
C ASN A 147 4.64 -7.25 9.59
N PRO A 148 5.55 -6.82 10.50
CA PRO A 148 6.45 -5.69 10.25
C PRO A 148 7.44 -5.94 9.09
N ASP A 149 7.58 -7.18 8.63
CA ASP A 149 8.45 -7.57 7.51
C ASP A 149 7.78 -7.41 6.14
N ILE A 150 6.44 -7.30 6.09
CA ILE A 150 5.68 -7.12 4.85
C ILE A 150 5.50 -5.62 4.60
N LYS A 151 6.46 -5.05 3.87
CA LYS A 151 6.48 -3.62 3.49
C LYS A 151 6.65 -3.51 1.99
N ILE A 152 6.20 -2.44 1.34
CA ILE A 152 6.38 -2.23 -0.10
C ILE A 152 7.86 -2.38 -0.47
N ARG A 153 8.74 -1.80 0.34
CA ARG A 153 10.20 -1.86 0.12
C ARG A 153 10.78 -3.27 0.08
N THR A 154 10.13 -4.26 0.70
CA THR A 154 10.61 -5.65 0.75
C THR A 154 10.03 -6.52 -0.37
N ALA A 155 9.15 -5.96 -1.22
CA ALA A 155 8.55 -6.69 -2.31
C ALA A 155 9.60 -7.07 -3.37
N LYS A 156 9.70 -8.36 -3.66
CA LYS A 156 10.61 -8.93 -4.67
C LYS A 156 10.04 -8.82 -6.07
N ASP A 157 8.72 -8.91 -6.24
CA ASP A 157 8.06 -8.72 -7.54
C ASP A 157 6.63 -8.18 -7.39
N ILE A 158 6.08 -7.69 -8.50
CA ILE A 158 4.71 -7.20 -8.60
C ILE A 158 4.03 -7.97 -9.73
N LEU A 159 2.96 -8.69 -9.41
CA LEU A 159 2.22 -9.52 -10.34
C LEU A 159 0.86 -8.90 -10.62
N PHE A 160 0.49 -8.85 -11.89
CA PHE A 160 -0.85 -8.48 -12.32
C PHE A 160 -1.74 -9.72 -12.28
N ASN A 161 -2.89 -9.62 -11.60
CA ASN A 161 -3.84 -10.73 -11.54
C ASN A 161 -5.02 -10.52 -12.48
N LYS A 162 -5.78 -9.45 -12.25
CA LYS A 162 -7.03 -9.19 -12.98
C LYS A 162 -7.37 -7.71 -13.01
N GLU A 163 -8.17 -7.35 -14.00
CA GLU A 163 -8.74 -6.01 -14.18
C GLU A 163 -10.25 -6.14 -14.40
N THR A 164 -11.02 -5.25 -13.79
CA THR A 164 -12.43 -5.01 -14.10
C THR A 164 -12.60 -3.56 -14.56
N ASP A 165 -13.80 -3.16 -14.99
CA ASP A 165 -14.05 -1.78 -15.43
C ASP A 165 -13.68 -0.73 -14.35
N SER A 166 -13.86 -1.07 -13.08
CA SER A 166 -13.64 -0.17 -11.94
C SER A 166 -12.41 -0.50 -11.08
N THR A 167 -11.82 -1.70 -11.20
CA THR A 167 -10.74 -2.14 -10.29
C THR A 167 -9.56 -2.81 -10.98
N ILE A 168 -8.40 -2.78 -10.31
CA ILE A 168 -7.18 -3.53 -10.69
C ILE A 168 -6.71 -4.32 -9.48
N THR A 169 -6.46 -5.61 -9.67
CA THR A 169 -5.93 -6.49 -8.61
C THR A 169 -4.46 -6.80 -8.89
N LEU A 170 -3.60 -6.53 -7.91
CA LEU A 170 -2.15 -6.77 -7.96
C LEU A 170 -1.71 -7.64 -6.78
N THR A 171 -0.71 -8.49 -6.99
CA THR A 171 -0.05 -9.24 -5.93
C THR A 171 1.38 -8.76 -5.74
N LEU A 172 1.74 -8.42 -4.52
CA LEU A 172 3.12 -8.17 -4.11
C LEU A 172 3.75 -9.50 -3.66
N PHE A 173 4.83 -9.90 -4.34
CA PHE A 173 5.55 -11.14 -4.08
C PHE A 173 6.75 -10.87 -3.17
N TYR A 174 6.85 -11.60 -2.06
CA TYR A 174 7.90 -11.41 -1.04
C TYR A 174 8.88 -12.61 -0.94
N GLY A 175 8.58 -13.73 -1.62
CA GLY A 175 9.25 -15.01 -1.41
C GLY A 175 8.85 -15.68 -0.08
N GLY A 176 7.68 -15.31 0.44
CA GLY A 176 7.00 -15.82 1.63
C GLY A 176 5.48 -15.67 1.42
N PRO A 177 4.66 -15.29 2.42
CA PRO A 177 3.25 -15.00 2.19
C PRO A 177 3.11 -13.80 1.25
N ASN A 178 2.47 -14.02 0.10
CA ASN A 178 2.21 -12.96 -0.88
C ASN A 178 0.93 -12.23 -0.49
N LYS A 179 0.88 -10.92 -0.72
CA LYS A 179 -0.33 -10.14 -0.50
C LYS A 179 -0.94 -9.64 -1.79
N THR A 180 -2.26 -9.76 -1.87
CA THR A 180 -3.06 -9.37 -3.03
C THR A 180 -3.97 -8.21 -2.66
N PHE A 181 -3.92 -7.14 -3.44
CA PHE A 181 -4.67 -5.91 -3.20
C PHE A 181 -5.53 -5.60 -4.41
N THR A 182 -6.75 -5.14 -4.15
CA THR A 182 -7.66 -4.66 -5.19
C THR A 182 -7.84 -3.16 -5.05
N PHE A 183 -7.41 -2.42 -6.07
CA PHE A 183 -7.45 -0.97 -6.11
C PHE A 183 -8.62 -0.48 -6.98
N ASN A 184 -9.26 0.59 -6.55
CA ASN A 184 -10.22 1.33 -7.37
C ASN A 184 -9.45 2.19 -8.39
N LYS A 185 -9.76 2.07 -9.68
CA LYS A 185 -9.10 2.84 -10.74
C LYS A 185 -9.39 4.34 -10.70
N LYS A 186 -10.54 4.75 -10.17
CA LYS A 186 -10.98 6.15 -10.14
C LYS A 186 -10.36 6.90 -8.97
N THR A 187 -10.35 6.28 -7.78
CA THR A 187 -9.86 6.94 -6.57
C THR A 187 -8.40 6.60 -6.26
N GLY A 188 -7.91 5.45 -6.73
CA GLY A 188 -6.60 4.92 -6.41
C GLY A 188 -6.53 4.21 -5.06
N ASP A 189 -7.63 4.20 -4.30
CA ASP A 189 -7.70 3.59 -2.97
C ASP A 189 -7.88 2.07 -3.05
N ILE A 190 -7.55 1.40 -1.96
CA ILE A 190 -7.82 -0.02 -1.79
C ILE A 190 -9.33 -0.20 -1.62
N ALA A 191 -9.98 -0.79 -2.63
CA ALA A 191 -11.43 -0.98 -2.64
C ALA A 191 -11.89 -2.09 -1.69
N ALA A 192 -11.02 -3.06 -1.42
CA ALA A 192 -11.12 -4.06 -0.37
C ALA A 192 -9.78 -4.80 -0.26
N GLN A 193 -9.26 -4.97 0.96
CA GLN A 193 -8.51 -6.20 1.23
C GLN A 193 -9.58 -7.29 1.25
N THR A 194 -9.62 -8.17 0.26
CA THR A 194 -10.67 -9.19 0.22
C THR A 194 -10.12 -10.49 0.82
N PRO A 195 -10.36 -10.81 2.10
CA PRO A 195 -10.95 -12.10 2.38
C PRO A 195 -12.41 -12.04 1.90
N ASP A 196 -12.90 -13.13 1.32
CA ASP A 196 -14.23 -13.20 0.71
C ASP A 196 -15.34 -13.07 1.77
N LEU A 197 -15.67 -11.82 2.16
CA LEU A 197 -16.55 -11.52 3.28
C LEU A 197 -17.94 -12.13 3.10
N LYS A 198 -18.44 -12.19 1.86
CA LYS A 198 -19.73 -12.84 1.57
C LYS A 198 -19.69 -14.34 1.87
N ASN A 199 -18.60 -15.01 1.48
CA ASN A 199 -18.44 -16.43 1.79
C ASN A 199 -18.11 -16.67 3.27
N LEU A 200 -17.41 -15.75 3.94
CA LEU A 200 -17.16 -15.83 5.39
C LEU A 200 -18.42 -15.62 6.22
N VAL A 201 -19.23 -14.61 5.89
CA VAL A 201 -20.55 -14.40 6.51
C VAL A 201 -21.37 -15.67 6.32
N LYS A 202 -21.53 -16.16 5.08
CA LYS A 202 -22.26 -17.41 4.83
C LYS A 202 -21.69 -18.62 5.60
N LYS A 203 -20.36 -18.67 5.77
CA LYS A 203 -19.66 -19.75 6.48
C LYS A 203 -19.95 -19.71 7.98
N TYR A 204 -19.84 -18.55 8.64
CA TYR A 204 -19.89 -18.43 10.10
C TYR A 204 -21.24 -17.95 10.65
N ASP A 205 -22.14 -17.47 9.81
CA ASP A 205 -23.45 -16.96 10.21
C ASP A 205 -24.32 -18.02 10.92
N GLY A 206 -25.23 -17.53 11.77
CA GLY A 206 -26.09 -18.31 12.65
C GLY A 206 -25.63 -18.36 14.11
N THR A 207 -26.44 -19.04 14.92
CA THR A 207 -26.16 -19.27 16.35
C THR A 207 -25.50 -20.62 16.55
N TRP A 208 -24.39 -20.64 17.29
CA TRP A 208 -23.63 -21.84 17.61
C TRP A 208 -23.74 -22.17 19.08
N PHE A 209 -23.82 -23.45 19.43
CA PHE A 209 -24.01 -23.91 20.81
C PHE A 209 -23.03 -25.00 21.20
N ASN A 210 -22.47 -24.86 22.40
CA ASN A 210 -21.61 -25.85 23.03
C ASN A 210 -22.39 -26.58 24.14
N GLU A 211 -22.61 -27.88 23.94
CA GLU A 211 -23.32 -28.74 24.91
C GLU A 211 -22.56 -28.92 26.22
N SER A 212 -21.23 -28.88 26.19
CA SER A 212 -20.38 -29.13 27.37
C SER A 212 -20.37 -27.94 28.32
N GLU A 213 -20.30 -26.73 27.77
CA GLU A 213 -20.21 -25.48 28.54
C GLU A 213 -21.57 -24.79 28.69
N LYS A 214 -22.62 -25.29 28.02
CA LYS A 214 -23.95 -24.66 27.94
C LYS A 214 -23.88 -23.18 27.53
N SER A 215 -23.03 -22.89 26.55
CA SER A 215 -22.75 -21.55 26.05
C SER A 215 -23.13 -21.43 24.57
N PHE A 216 -23.52 -20.23 24.19
CA PHE A 216 -23.92 -19.86 22.83
C PHE A 216 -22.92 -18.86 22.26
N LEU A 217 -22.84 -18.83 20.93
CA LEU A 217 -21.89 -18.01 20.21
C LEU A 217 -22.48 -17.50 18.90
N THR A 218 -22.32 -16.20 18.63
CA THR A 218 -22.72 -15.57 17.36
C THR A 218 -21.61 -14.69 16.81
N PHE A 219 -21.58 -14.52 15.48
CA PHE A 219 -20.60 -13.69 14.79
C PHE A 219 -21.30 -12.52 14.11
N TYR A 220 -20.71 -11.33 14.23
CA TYR A 220 -21.13 -10.15 13.49
C TYR A 220 -19.96 -9.61 12.66
N PHE A 221 -20.19 -9.44 11.36
CA PHE A 221 -19.20 -8.94 10.42
C PHE A 221 -19.58 -7.53 9.97
N GLU A 222 -18.71 -6.56 10.24
CA GLU A 222 -18.92 -5.17 9.83
C GLU A 222 -18.26 -4.89 8.47
N GLN A 223 -18.97 -4.18 7.59
CA GLN A 223 -18.48 -3.88 6.25
C GLN A 223 -17.28 -2.92 6.31
N GLY A 224 -16.12 -3.38 5.85
CA GLY A 224 -14.88 -2.60 5.85
C GLY A 224 -13.98 -2.85 7.05
N SER A 225 -14.42 -3.66 8.02
CA SER A 225 -13.60 -4.11 9.15
C SER A 225 -12.83 -5.39 8.80
N ASP A 226 -11.64 -5.54 9.35
CA ASP A 226 -10.76 -6.72 9.22
C ASP A 226 -10.98 -7.75 10.34
N TYR A 227 -11.98 -7.53 11.19
CA TYR A 227 -12.37 -8.41 12.28
C TYR A 227 -13.88 -8.70 12.26
N ALA A 228 -14.25 -9.81 12.89
CA ALA A 228 -15.60 -10.15 13.28
C ALA A 228 -15.76 -9.95 14.79
N VAL A 229 -16.92 -9.47 15.22
CA VAL A 229 -17.29 -9.44 16.64
C VAL A 229 -17.88 -10.80 16.99
N VAL A 230 -17.25 -11.49 17.94
CA VAL A 230 -17.69 -12.76 18.50
C VAL A 230 -18.44 -12.46 19.79
N ASN A 231 -19.73 -12.77 19.85
CA ASN A 231 -20.50 -12.65 21.07
C ASN A 231 -20.72 -14.03 21.68
N THR A 232 -20.24 -14.22 22.90
CA THR A 232 -20.50 -15.42 23.71
C THR A 232 -21.49 -15.11 24.80
N TRP A 233 -22.46 -15.99 25.02
CA TRP A 233 -23.48 -15.77 26.05
C TRP A 233 -24.02 -17.10 26.59
N THR A 234 -24.70 -17.03 27.74
CA THR A 234 -25.31 -18.17 28.44
C THR A 234 -26.81 -17.94 28.64
N GLY A 235 -27.56 -18.98 29.03
CA GLY A 235 -29.01 -18.87 29.25
C GLY A 235 -29.83 -19.52 28.14
N SER A 236 -30.78 -18.78 27.55
CA SER A 236 -31.68 -19.29 26.50
C SER A 236 -31.77 -18.33 25.33
N ILE A 237 -32.21 -18.81 24.15
CA ILE A 237 -32.31 -17.98 22.93
C ILE A 237 -33.16 -16.71 23.17
N ASP A 238 -34.23 -16.82 23.95
CA ASP A 238 -35.13 -15.71 24.27
C ASP A 238 -34.61 -14.79 25.38
N LYS A 239 -33.66 -15.26 26.19
CA LYS A 239 -33.10 -14.53 27.33
C LYS A 239 -31.60 -14.81 27.46
N LYS A 240 -30.82 -13.91 26.85
CA LYS A 240 -29.36 -13.92 26.86
C LYS A 240 -28.82 -13.36 28.17
N GLU A 241 -27.96 -14.12 28.83
CA GLU A 241 -27.33 -13.78 30.10
C GLU A 241 -25.80 -13.86 29.95
N ASN A 242 -25.05 -13.01 30.67
CA ASN A 242 -23.58 -12.96 30.67
C ASN A 242 -22.99 -12.87 29.25
N ILE A 243 -23.33 -11.79 28.53
CA ILE A 243 -22.83 -11.57 27.17
C ILE A 243 -21.42 -10.97 27.24
N ASP A 244 -20.46 -11.70 26.71
CA ASP A 244 -19.12 -11.22 26.45
C ASP A 244 -18.91 -11.04 24.94
N ALA A 245 -18.16 -10.01 24.56
CA ALA A 245 -17.91 -9.67 23.17
C ALA A 245 -16.40 -9.53 22.91
N TYR A 246 -15.93 -10.21 21.88
CA TYR A 246 -14.51 -10.27 21.52
C TYR A 246 -14.31 -9.93 20.05
N LYS A 247 -13.12 -9.43 19.70
CA LYS A 247 -12.73 -9.20 18.30
C LYS A 247 -11.92 -10.40 17.81
N ALA A 248 -12.41 -11.04 16.76
CA ALA A 248 -11.67 -12.10 16.07
C ALA A 248 -11.28 -11.61 14.67
N PHE A 249 -9.99 -11.51 14.41
CA PHE A 249 -9.44 -11.01 13.16
C PHE A 249 -9.59 -12.03 12.03
N ILE A 250 -9.93 -11.55 10.84
CA ILE A 250 -10.16 -12.38 9.66
C ILE A 250 -8.81 -12.63 8.98
N LYS A 251 -8.36 -13.90 8.98
CA LYS A 251 -7.11 -14.28 8.33
C LYS A 251 -7.35 -15.45 7.37
N GLU A 252 -7.07 -15.22 6.10
CA GLU A 252 -7.32 -16.17 5.00
C GLU A 252 -8.79 -16.61 4.90
N ARG A 253 -9.15 -17.71 5.57
CA ARG A 253 -10.52 -18.29 5.64
C ARG A 253 -10.94 -18.68 7.06
N LYS A 254 -10.19 -18.22 8.07
CA LYS A 254 -10.40 -18.51 9.49
C LYS A 254 -10.55 -17.22 10.29
N LEU A 255 -11.06 -17.34 11.51
CA LEU A 255 -11.08 -16.25 12.48
C LEU A 255 -10.01 -16.51 13.53
N ILE A 256 -9.29 -15.46 13.92
CA ILE A 256 -8.17 -15.51 14.86
C ILE A 256 -8.51 -14.66 16.07
N LEU A 257 -8.49 -15.26 17.25
CA LEU A 257 -8.50 -14.54 18.52
C LEU A 257 -7.04 -14.39 18.97
N PRO A 258 -6.46 -13.17 18.93
CA PRO A 258 -5.11 -12.94 19.40
C PRO A 258 -5.04 -13.12 20.92
N ALA A 259 -3.85 -13.43 21.43
CA ALA A 259 -3.60 -13.42 22.86
C ALA A 259 -3.46 -11.97 23.33
N GLU A 260 -4.42 -11.45 24.10
CA GLU A 260 -4.42 -10.06 24.57
C GLU A 260 -4.32 -9.96 26.10
N ASN A 261 -3.68 -8.89 26.60
CA ASN A 261 -3.43 -8.68 28.03
C ASN A 261 -4.26 -7.52 28.62
N SER A 262 -5.03 -6.79 27.81
CA SER A 262 -5.78 -5.61 28.26
C SER A 262 -7.27 -5.87 28.42
N ASP A 263 -7.93 -6.41 27.39
CA ASP A 263 -9.40 -6.49 27.34
C ASP A 263 -9.95 -7.93 27.33
N HIS A 264 -9.19 -8.90 26.83
CA HIS A 264 -9.58 -10.30 26.75
C HIS A 264 -8.47 -11.19 27.33
N HIS A 265 -8.63 -11.68 28.56
CA HIS A 265 -7.71 -12.64 29.18
C HIS A 265 -7.84 -14.05 28.56
N ALA A 266 -7.58 -14.18 27.26
CA ALA A 266 -7.63 -15.46 26.55
C ALA A 266 -6.31 -15.80 25.87
N PRO A 267 -6.01 -17.10 25.75
CA PRO A 267 -4.91 -17.56 24.93
C PRO A 267 -5.20 -17.35 23.44
N TYR A 268 -4.15 -17.39 22.62
CA TYR A 268 -4.30 -17.39 21.16
C TYR A 268 -5.19 -18.55 20.69
N CYS A 269 -6.22 -18.24 19.90
CA CYS A 269 -7.10 -19.25 19.31
C CYS A 269 -7.32 -19.06 17.80
N GLU A 270 -7.40 -20.17 17.08
CA GLU A 270 -7.90 -20.23 15.70
C GLU A 270 -9.29 -20.85 15.67
N ILE A 271 -10.19 -20.23 14.91
CA ILE A 271 -11.57 -20.67 14.73
C ILE A 271 -11.79 -21.05 13.28
N ASP A 272 -12.18 -22.29 13.06
CA ASP A 272 -12.54 -22.82 11.75
C ASP A 272 -13.80 -23.69 11.81
N ILE A 273 -14.34 -24.06 10.65
CA ILE A 273 -15.44 -25.01 10.56
C ILE A 273 -14.91 -26.32 9.98
N GLU A 274 -14.98 -27.38 10.78
CA GLU A 274 -14.57 -28.74 10.40
C GLU A 274 -15.76 -29.67 10.58
N ASN A 275 -16.14 -30.41 9.52
CA ASN A 275 -17.26 -31.36 9.55
C ASN A 275 -18.59 -30.74 10.07
N ASN A 276 -18.93 -29.54 9.61
CA ASN A 276 -20.11 -28.75 10.05
C ASN A 276 -20.13 -28.37 11.54
N LEU A 277 -19.00 -28.52 12.25
CA LEU A 277 -18.82 -28.02 13.60
C LEU A 277 -17.91 -26.81 13.58
N LEU A 278 -18.24 -25.80 14.36
CA LEU A 278 -17.33 -24.69 14.63
C LEU A 278 -16.31 -25.18 15.66
N VAL A 279 -15.03 -25.14 15.30
CA VAL A 279 -13.93 -25.67 16.10
C VAL A 279 -13.02 -24.54 16.52
N TYR A 280 -12.90 -24.35 17.83
CA TYR A 280 -11.93 -23.48 18.47
C TYR A 280 -10.69 -24.32 18.81
N LYS A 281 -9.54 -23.91 18.30
CA LYS A 281 -8.23 -24.48 18.66
C LYS A 281 -7.48 -23.39 19.40
N CYS A 282 -7.19 -23.61 20.67
CA CYS A 282 -6.54 -22.62 21.53
C CYS A 282 -5.24 -23.16 22.12
N ASN A 283 -4.24 -22.29 22.28
CA ASN A 283 -3.05 -22.63 23.06
C ASN A 283 -3.44 -22.88 24.53
N GLN A 284 -2.76 -23.83 25.18
CA GLN A 284 -2.94 -24.06 26.61
C GLN A 284 -2.09 -23.09 27.44
N GLY A 285 -2.73 -22.43 28.40
CA GLY A 285 -2.12 -21.44 29.29
C GLY A 285 -2.15 -20.03 28.71
N LEU A 286 -2.24 -19.03 29.60
CA LEU A 286 -2.24 -17.61 29.20
C LEU A 286 -0.79 -17.17 28.91
N ASN A 287 -0.40 -17.22 27.64
CA ASN A 287 0.82 -16.60 27.16
C ASN A 287 0.50 -15.51 26.14
N PHE A 288 0.51 -14.26 26.60
CA PHE A 288 0.17 -13.07 25.80
C PHE A 288 1.23 -12.70 24.74
N SER A 289 2.29 -13.50 24.60
CA SER A 289 3.28 -13.36 23.52
C SER A 289 3.04 -14.33 22.35
N ASP A 290 2.02 -15.19 22.45
CA ASP A 290 1.73 -16.17 21.41
C ASP A 290 1.00 -15.52 20.22
N ASN A 291 1.65 -15.58 19.05
CA ASN A 291 1.10 -15.05 17.79
C ASN A 291 0.61 -16.18 16.84
N SER A 292 0.64 -17.43 17.29
CA SER A 292 0.26 -18.62 16.49
C SER A 292 -0.02 -19.84 17.38
N LEU A 293 -0.68 -20.87 16.82
CA LEU A 293 -0.83 -22.15 17.50
C LEU A 293 0.52 -22.83 17.73
N THR A 294 0.82 -23.16 18.99
CA THR A 294 2.10 -23.76 19.37
C THR A 294 2.00 -25.29 19.36
N THR A 295 2.60 -25.95 18.37
CA THR A 295 2.61 -27.42 18.25
C THR A 295 3.46 -28.13 19.31
N LYS A 296 4.26 -27.38 20.09
CA LYS A 296 5.09 -27.93 21.18
C LYS A 296 4.30 -28.22 22.47
N LYS A 297 3.05 -27.75 22.57
CA LYS A 297 2.17 -27.94 23.73
C LYS A 297 0.85 -28.57 23.28
N PRO A 298 0.09 -29.22 24.18
CA PRO A 298 -1.25 -29.68 23.86
C PRO A 298 -2.14 -28.48 23.50
N ILE A 299 -2.99 -28.65 22.50
CA ILE A 299 -3.94 -27.63 22.02
C ILE A 299 -5.30 -27.96 22.61
N ALA A 300 -5.96 -26.98 23.24
CA ALA A 300 -7.33 -27.11 23.70
C ALA A 300 -8.28 -27.02 22.50
N ILE A 301 -9.22 -27.96 22.39
CA ILE A 301 -10.18 -28.01 21.29
C ILE A 301 -11.60 -27.95 21.84
N THR A 302 -12.31 -26.88 21.50
CA THR A 302 -13.72 -26.70 21.84
C THR A 302 -14.57 -26.74 20.57
N LYS A 303 -15.73 -27.39 20.60
CA LYS A 303 -16.59 -27.60 19.44
C LYS A 303 -17.99 -27.07 19.70
N TYR A 304 -18.55 -26.37 18.72
CA TYR A 304 -19.91 -25.86 18.75
C TYR A 304 -20.72 -26.44 17.59
N LYS A 305 -21.97 -26.77 17.84
CA LYS A 305 -22.96 -27.19 16.84
C LYS A 305 -23.77 -25.98 16.41
N ARG A 306 -24.07 -25.86 15.12
CA ARG A 306 -24.98 -24.81 14.64
C ARG A 306 -26.39 -25.16 15.09
N ILE A 307 -27.06 -24.22 15.74
CA ILE A 307 -28.51 -24.29 15.95
C ILE A 307 -29.12 -23.75 14.66
N ALA A 308 -29.93 -24.57 13.99
CA ALA A 308 -30.74 -24.10 12.88
C ALA A 308 -31.85 -23.21 13.44
N ASP A 309 -32.04 -22.04 12.83
CA ASP A 309 -33.22 -21.20 13.05
C ASP A 309 -34.51 -21.96 12.65
#